data_AF-A0A956RBA3-F1
#
_entry.id   AF-A0A956RBA3-F1
#
_cell.length_a   1.000
_cell.length_b   1.000
_cell.length_c   1.000
_cell.angle_alpha   90.00
_cell.angle_beta   90.00
_cell.angle_gamma   90.00
#
_symmetry.space_group_name_H-M   'P 1'
#
loop_
_entity.id
_entity.type
_entity.pdbx_description
1 polymer ?
#
loop_
_entity_poly.entity_id
_entity_poly.type
_entity_poly.pdbx_seq_one_letter_code
_entity_poly.pdbx_strand_id
1 'polypeptide(L)'
;NNYRQNFQGSGVFNAPDLEVNLSVGLANCLQSEFEVIATIRNTGSIGVPAGIDVSLYRGTDTSGELVSTQTTLVDLLPGAQTNVSWTEPNPGNQPQDYYVIVDDDAEAVVTECVENNNDASATSVACPDPG
;
A
#
# COMPACT_ATOMS: atom_id res chain seq x y z
N ASN A 1 -0.48 -49.41 18.17
CA ASN A 1 -0.54 -48.92 16.79
C ASN A 1 -1.90 -48.30 16.54
N ASN A 2 -2.01 -46.97 16.58
CA ASN A 2 -2.68 -46.18 15.54
C ASN A 2 -2.55 -44.70 15.94
N TYR A 3 -1.47 -44.10 15.46
CA TYR A 3 -1.19 -42.68 15.59
C TYR A 3 -2.23 -41.97 14.71
N ARG A 4 -3.23 -41.32 15.32
CA ARG A 4 -4.23 -40.54 14.58
C ARG A 4 -3.56 -39.27 14.06
N GLN A 5 -2.82 -39.40 12.97
CA GLN A 5 -2.50 -38.27 12.09
C GLN A 5 -3.79 -37.89 11.38
N ASN A 6 -4.54 -37.01 12.00
CA ASN A 6 -5.58 -36.27 11.31
C ASN A 6 -4.87 -35.26 10.41
N PHE A 7 -4.43 -35.71 9.24
CA PHE A 7 -4.15 -34.82 8.11
C PHE A 7 -5.50 -34.25 7.67
N GLN A 8 -5.92 -33.15 8.30
CA GLN A 8 -7.04 -32.34 7.81
C GLN A 8 -6.48 -31.30 6.85
N GLY A 9 -6.62 -31.59 5.56
CA GLY A 9 -6.80 -30.59 4.51
C GLY A 9 -5.65 -29.60 4.31
N SER A 10 -4.79 -29.90 3.32
CA SER A 10 -4.13 -28.87 2.53
C SER A 10 -5.19 -28.09 1.72
N GLY A 11 -6.00 -27.23 2.37
CA GLY A 11 -7.17 -26.65 1.70
C GLY A 11 -8.14 -25.83 2.54
N VAL A 12 -7.65 -24.86 3.33
CA VAL A 12 -8.32 -23.57 3.64
C VAL A 12 -7.29 -22.67 4.33
N PHE A 13 -6.40 -22.03 3.56
CA PHE A 13 -5.62 -20.93 4.10
C PHE A 13 -6.53 -19.70 4.11
N ASN A 14 -7.38 -19.60 5.14
CA ASN A 14 -8.05 -18.36 5.43
C ASN A 14 -6.99 -17.44 6.04
N ALA A 15 -6.57 -16.43 5.30
CA ALA A 15 -5.64 -15.41 5.76
C ALA A 15 -6.03 -14.05 5.14
N PRO A 16 -5.59 -12.94 5.73
CA PRO A 16 -5.55 -11.64 5.05
C PRO A 16 -4.68 -11.65 3.80
N ASP A 17 -4.85 -10.63 2.96
CA ASP A 17 -4.01 -10.33 1.80
C ASP A 17 -4.15 -8.85 1.44
N LEU A 18 -3.22 -8.01 1.90
CA LEU A 18 -3.18 -6.58 1.68
C LEU A 18 -2.44 -6.29 0.37
N GLU A 19 -3.19 -5.78 -0.59
CA GLU A 19 -2.65 -5.23 -1.83
C GLU A 19 -2.73 -3.70 -1.77
N VAL A 20 -1.73 -3.03 -2.33
CA VAL A 20 -1.75 -1.57 -2.50
C VAL A 20 -1.70 -1.20 -3.98
N ASN A 21 -2.49 -0.19 -4.35
CA ASN A 21 -2.37 0.49 -5.63
C ASN A 21 -2.03 1.96 -5.41
N LEU A 22 -1.14 2.50 -6.24
CA LEU A 22 -0.72 3.89 -6.17
C LEU A 22 -1.28 4.68 -7.36
N SER A 23 -1.87 5.84 -7.07
CA SER A 23 -2.41 6.75 -8.07
C SER A 23 -2.09 8.21 -7.71
N VAL A 24 -2.23 9.12 -8.68
CA VAL A 24 -1.91 10.53 -8.51
C VAL A 24 -3.13 11.40 -8.82
N GLY A 25 -3.55 12.19 -7.84
CA GLY A 25 -4.55 13.24 -7.96
C GLY A 25 -3.91 14.55 -8.42
N LEU A 26 -4.29 15.02 -9.61
CA LEU A 26 -3.72 16.24 -10.22
C LEU A 26 -4.55 17.51 -9.97
N ALA A 27 -5.54 17.45 -9.08
CA ALA A 27 -6.47 18.56 -8.82
C ALA A 27 -5.76 19.81 -8.26
N ASN A 28 -4.66 19.62 -7.52
CA ASN A 28 -3.93 20.69 -6.86
C ASN A 28 -2.77 21.26 -7.69
N CYS A 29 -2.65 20.87 -8.96
CA CYS A 29 -1.50 21.23 -9.79
C CYS A 29 -1.36 22.75 -10.00
N LEU A 30 -2.46 23.51 -9.96
CA LEU A 30 -2.44 24.97 -10.02
C LEU A 30 -1.85 25.62 -8.76
N GLN A 31 -1.80 24.89 -7.64
CA GLN A 31 -1.15 25.29 -6.40
C GLN A 31 0.28 24.75 -6.30
N SER A 32 0.83 24.19 -7.39
CA SER A 32 2.14 23.53 -7.40
C SER A 32 2.22 22.34 -6.43
N GLU A 33 1.13 21.59 -6.30
CA GLU A 33 1.04 20.39 -5.48
C GLU A 33 0.27 19.29 -6.24
N PHE A 34 0.47 18.03 -5.87
CA PHE A 34 -0.39 16.94 -6.28
C PHE A 34 -0.61 15.99 -5.10
N GLU A 35 -1.62 15.15 -5.22
CA GLU A 35 -1.94 14.16 -4.19
C GLU A 35 -1.43 12.79 -4.64
N VAL A 36 -0.60 12.14 -3.84
CA VAL A 36 -0.24 10.73 -4.01
C VAL A 36 -1.22 9.91 -3.17
N ILE A 37 -1.96 9.01 -3.80
CA ILE A 37 -3.05 8.27 -3.17
C ILE A 37 -2.75 6.78 -3.25
N ALA A 38 -2.54 6.17 -2.09
CA ALA A 38 -2.47 4.73 -1.94
C ALA A 38 -3.86 4.19 -1.61
N THR A 39 -4.35 3.25 -2.42
CA THR A 39 -5.56 2.47 -2.14
C THR A 39 -5.13 1.11 -1.63
N ILE A 40 -5.39 0.85 -0.35
CA ILE A 40 -5.07 -0.40 0.33
C ILE A 40 -6.33 -1.26 0.32
N ARG A 41 -6.21 -2.50 -0.12
CA ARG A 41 -7.31 -3.44 -0.25
C ARG A 41 -6.96 -4.77 0.40
N ASN A 42 -7.90 -5.32 1.17
CA ASN A 42 -7.80 -6.70 1.62
C ASN A 42 -8.47 -7.63 0.59
N THR A 43 -7.67 -8.35 -0.20
CA THR A 43 -8.13 -9.35 -1.18
C THR A 43 -8.24 -10.75 -0.59
N GLY A 44 -7.83 -10.91 0.66
CA GLY A 44 -7.86 -12.15 1.42
C GLY A 44 -9.26 -12.46 1.97
N SER A 45 -9.30 -13.45 2.85
CA SER A 45 -10.55 -14.00 3.41
C SER A 45 -10.72 -13.76 4.92
N ILE A 46 -9.73 -13.14 5.57
CA ILE A 46 -9.80 -12.69 6.97
C ILE A 46 -9.65 -11.18 7.02
N GLY A 47 -10.42 -10.51 7.88
CA GLY A 47 -10.33 -9.06 8.06
C GLY A 47 -9.08 -8.62 8.82
N VAL A 48 -8.58 -7.43 8.50
CA VAL A 48 -7.44 -6.79 9.17
C VAL A 48 -7.94 -5.58 9.96
N PRO A 49 -7.57 -5.43 11.25
CA PRO A 49 -7.91 -4.24 12.02
C PRO A 49 -7.31 -2.95 11.43
N ALA A 50 -7.90 -1.81 11.76
CA ALA A 50 -7.27 -0.51 11.54
C ALA A 50 -5.89 -0.41 12.21
N GLY A 51 -5.07 0.54 11.76
CA GLY A 51 -3.77 0.84 12.35
C GLY A 51 -2.58 0.20 11.63
N ILE A 52 -2.75 -0.29 10.41
CA ILE A 52 -1.66 -0.85 9.60
C ILE A 52 -0.86 0.28 8.97
N ASP A 53 0.46 0.20 9.12
CA ASP A 53 1.40 1.20 8.59
C ASP A 53 1.44 1.15 7.06
N VAL A 54 1.45 2.34 6.45
CA VAL A 54 1.61 2.58 5.02
C VAL A 54 2.68 3.65 4.84
N SER A 55 3.80 3.28 4.23
CA SER A 55 4.97 4.15 4.06
C SER A 55 5.12 4.57 2.61
N LEU A 56 5.24 5.89 2.40
CA LEU A 56 5.51 6.47 1.09
C LEU A 56 6.97 6.92 1.00
N TYR A 57 7.64 6.56 -0.10
CA TYR A 57 9.00 6.93 -0.42
C TYR A 57 9.06 7.69 -1.74
N ARG A 58 9.94 8.69 -1.84
CA ARG A 58 10.36 9.28 -3.12
C ARG A 58 11.45 8.38 -3.71
N GLY A 59 11.09 7.63 -4.75
CA GLY A 59 11.94 6.62 -5.37
C GLY A 59 11.13 5.48 -5.99
N THR A 60 11.81 4.39 -6.31
CA THR A 60 11.20 3.18 -6.89
C THR A 60 11.17 2.00 -5.91
N ASP A 61 11.75 2.17 -4.72
CA ASP A 61 11.80 1.18 -3.63
C ASP A 61 12.06 1.89 -2.27
N THR A 62 12.24 1.10 -1.22
CA THR A 62 12.51 1.55 0.16
C THR A 62 13.91 2.17 0.37
N SER A 63 14.78 2.18 -0.65
CA SER A 63 16.07 2.90 -0.61
C SER A 63 15.91 4.41 -0.87
N GLY A 64 14.73 4.84 -1.34
CA GLY A 64 14.35 6.23 -1.55
C GLY A 64 14.20 7.04 -0.25
N GLU A 65 13.92 8.34 -0.38
CA GLU A 65 13.63 9.20 0.78
C GLU A 65 12.24 8.88 1.33
N LEU A 66 12.14 8.48 2.60
CA LEU A 66 10.85 8.33 3.28
C LEU A 66 10.14 9.70 3.38
N VAL A 67 8.96 9.81 2.76
CA VAL A 67 8.08 10.98 2.89
C VAL A 67 7.46 10.99 4.27
N SER A 68 6.66 9.97 4.58
CA SER A 68 6.12 9.68 5.91
C SER A 68 5.43 8.32 5.93
N THR A 69 5.23 7.80 7.14
CA THR A 69 4.35 6.67 7.42
C THR A 69 3.01 7.17 7.97
N GLN A 70 1.92 6.65 7.44
CA GLN A 70 0.56 6.86 7.92
C GLN A 70 -0.08 5.51 8.25
N THR A 71 -1.24 5.52 8.92
CA THR A 71 -1.94 4.28 9.27
C THR A 71 -3.32 4.19 8.64
N THR A 72 -3.78 2.96 8.37
CA THR A 72 -5.18 2.71 8.00
C THR A 72 -6.11 3.12 9.14
N LEU A 73 -7.16 3.89 8.83
CA LEU A 73 -8.07 4.43 9.85
C LEU A 73 -9.33 3.57 10.10
N VAL A 74 -9.49 2.51 9.31
CA VAL A 74 -10.67 1.63 9.35
C VAL A 74 -10.24 0.17 9.23
N ASP A 75 -11.06 -0.72 9.77
CA ASP A 75 -10.90 -2.15 9.58
C ASP A 75 -11.11 -2.52 8.11
N LEU A 76 -10.21 -3.34 7.57
CA LEU A 76 -10.28 -3.87 6.22
C LEU A 76 -10.83 -5.29 6.24
N LEU A 77 -12.15 -5.41 6.15
CA LEU A 77 -12.83 -6.70 5.94
C LEU A 77 -12.47 -7.30 4.56
N PRO A 78 -12.73 -8.61 4.34
CA PRO A 78 -12.53 -9.22 3.03
C PRO A 78 -13.21 -8.45 1.89
N GLY A 79 -12.42 -8.05 0.90
CA GLY A 79 -12.84 -7.24 -0.24
C GLY A 79 -12.99 -5.74 0.00
N ALA A 80 -12.84 -5.27 1.25
CA ALA A 80 -12.88 -3.85 1.59
C ALA A 80 -11.57 -3.15 1.22
N GLN A 81 -11.64 -1.82 1.08
CA GLN A 81 -10.50 -0.96 0.78
C GLN A 81 -10.59 0.36 1.54
N THR A 82 -9.44 0.98 1.75
CA THR A 82 -9.29 2.33 2.30
C THR A 82 -8.23 3.10 1.52
N ASN A 83 -8.27 4.43 1.63
CA ASN A 83 -7.25 5.29 1.04
C ASN A 83 -6.39 5.91 2.13
N VAL A 84 -5.10 6.05 1.83
CA VAL A 84 -4.13 6.88 2.53
C VAL A 84 -3.52 7.80 1.49
N SER A 85 -3.42 9.10 1.79
CA SER A 85 -2.91 10.06 0.80
C SER A 85 -1.94 11.08 1.40
N TRP A 86 -1.05 11.57 0.52
CA TRP A 86 -0.03 12.56 0.83
C TRP A 86 -0.14 13.71 -0.17
N THR A 87 -0.13 14.93 0.32
CA THR A 87 0.06 16.11 -0.53
C THR A 87 1.55 16.33 -0.72
N GLU A 88 2.01 16.23 -1.96
CA GLU A 88 3.41 16.38 -2.34
C GLU A 88 3.61 17.64 -3.18
N PRO A 89 4.73 18.36 -2.98
CA PRO A 89 5.06 19.52 -3.79
C PRO A 89 5.39 19.10 -5.22
N ASN A 90 4.83 19.79 -6.20
CA ASN A 90 5.23 19.65 -7.59
C ASN A 90 6.57 20.36 -7.83
N PRO A 91 7.66 19.65 -8.16
CA PRO A 91 8.96 20.26 -8.48
C PRO A 91 8.96 20.98 -9.85
N GLY A 92 7.82 21.00 -10.56
CA GLY A 92 7.70 21.54 -11.90
C GLY A 92 8.16 20.53 -12.95
N ASN A 93 9.21 20.86 -13.71
CA ASN A 93 9.62 20.09 -14.89
C ASN A 93 10.49 18.86 -14.58
N GLN A 94 10.60 18.46 -13.31
CA GLN A 94 11.35 17.29 -12.89
C GLN A 94 10.39 16.22 -12.38
N PRO A 95 10.01 15.24 -13.21
CA PRO A 95 9.16 14.15 -12.75
C PRO A 95 9.80 13.41 -11.57
N GLN A 96 8.98 13.03 -10.60
CA GLN A 96 9.38 12.23 -9.44
C GLN A 96 8.80 10.83 -9.51
N ASP A 97 9.51 9.87 -8.94
CA ASP A 97 9.02 8.52 -8.74
C ASP A 97 8.57 8.36 -7.28
N TYR A 98 7.51 7.59 -7.08
CA TYR A 98 6.99 7.26 -5.76
C TYR A 98 6.85 5.76 -5.63
N TYR A 99 7.18 5.26 -4.44
CA TYR A 99 7.02 3.89 -4.02
C TYR A 99 6.23 3.87 -2.71
N VAL A 100 5.22 3.02 -2.64
CA VAL A 100 4.43 2.81 -1.43
C VAL A 100 4.49 1.34 -1.04
N ILE A 101 4.50 1.08 0.27
CA ILE A 101 4.38 -0.26 0.83
C ILE A 101 3.47 -0.22 2.06
N VAL A 102 2.62 -1.22 2.19
CA VAL A 102 1.78 -1.46 3.37
C VAL A 102 2.35 -2.64 4.16
N ASP A 103 2.38 -2.53 5.49
CA ASP A 103 2.89 -3.60 6.36
C ASP A 103 4.38 -3.98 6.12
N ASP A 104 5.26 -2.98 5.89
CA ASP A 104 6.71 -3.15 5.59
C ASP A 104 7.58 -3.52 6.82
N ASP A 105 7.00 -3.93 7.95
CA ASP A 105 7.82 -4.18 9.12
C ASP A 105 8.62 -5.50 9.00
N ALA A 106 9.81 -5.52 9.62
CA ALA A 106 10.71 -6.66 9.55
C ALA A 106 10.11 -7.96 10.13
N GLU A 107 9.02 -7.84 10.90
CA GLU A 107 8.18 -8.93 11.36
C GLU A 107 6.72 -8.63 11.02
N ALA A 108 6.37 -8.61 9.72
CA ALA A 108 5.01 -8.46 9.16
C ALA A 108 3.90 -8.56 10.23
N VAL A 109 3.34 -7.42 10.66
CA VAL A 109 2.30 -7.36 11.71
C VAL A 109 1.13 -8.24 11.31
N VAL A 110 0.82 -8.30 10.01
CA VAL A 110 -0.20 -9.14 9.41
C VAL A 110 0.47 -10.29 8.69
N THR A 111 0.26 -11.53 9.15
CA THR A 111 0.65 -12.70 8.35
C THR A 111 -0.37 -12.92 7.25
N GLU A 112 0.09 -12.84 6.00
CA GLU A 112 -0.72 -12.77 4.80
C GLU A 112 -0.62 -14.07 3.98
N CYS A 113 -1.53 -14.27 3.02
CA CYS A 113 -1.39 -15.40 2.09
C CYS A 113 -0.37 -15.15 0.98
N VAL A 114 -0.14 -13.88 0.64
CA VAL A 114 0.86 -13.39 -0.30
C VAL A 114 1.53 -12.20 0.38
N GLU A 115 2.83 -12.29 0.61
CA GLU A 115 3.63 -11.31 1.39
C GLU A 115 4.40 -10.34 0.47
N ASN A 116 4.20 -10.45 -0.85
CA ASN A 116 5.02 -9.77 -1.86
C ASN A 116 4.19 -9.00 -2.88
N ASN A 117 2.95 -8.65 -2.52
CA ASN A 117 2.03 -7.79 -3.26
C ASN A 117 1.60 -6.57 -2.45
N ASN A 118 2.37 -6.26 -1.40
CA ASN A 118 2.18 -5.19 -0.45
C ASN A 118 2.71 -3.83 -0.94
N ASP A 119 3.31 -3.78 -2.13
CA ASP A 119 3.93 -2.59 -2.69
C ASP A 119 3.38 -2.17 -4.05
N ALA A 120 3.53 -0.88 -4.34
CA ALA A 120 3.24 -0.31 -5.64
C ALA A 120 4.13 0.90 -5.92
N SER A 121 4.31 1.22 -7.20
CA SER A 121 5.06 2.41 -7.62
C SER A 121 4.32 3.22 -8.68
N ALA A 122 4.59 4.52 -8.68
CA ALA A 122 4.15 5.47 -9.69
C ALA A 122 5.37 6.23 -10.19
N THR A 123 5.71 6.07 -11.46
CA THR A 123 6.91 6.66 -12.05
C THR A 123 6.60 7.90 -12.87
N SER A 124 7.56 8.81 -12.97
CA SER A 124 7.47 10.04 -13.78
C SER A 124 6.25 10.90 -13.43
N VAL A 125 5.93 10.99 -12.15
CA VAL A 125 4.84 11.82 -11.63
C VAL A 125 5.23 13.30 -11.75
N ALA A 126 4.39 14.05 -12.46
CA ALA A 126 4.51 15.49 -12.59
C ALA A 126 3.13 16.07 -12.89
N CYS A 127 2.92 17.34 -12.54
CA CYS A 127 1.78 18.08 -13.06
C CYS A 127 1.95 18.36 -14.56
N PRO A 128 0.85 18.37 -15.33
CA PRO A 128 0.91 18.75 -16.74
C PRO A 128 1.30 20.22 -16.90
N ASP A 129 2.15 20.52 -17.88
CA ASP A 129 2.49 21.91 -18.24
C ASP A 129 1.23 22.66 -18.74
N PRO A 130 0.97 23.90 -18.28
CA PRO A 130 -0.20 24.67 -18.70
C PRO A 130 -0.25 25.04 -20.20
N GLY A 131 0.86 24.88 -20.94
CA GLY A 131 0.97 25.28 -22.35
C GLY A 131 1.17 26.77 -22.58
#